data_AF-A0A4U2Q3D1-F1
#
_entry.id   AF-A0A4U2Q3D1-F1
#
_cell.length_a   1.000
_cell.length_b   1.000
_cell.length_c   1.000
_cell.angle_alpha   90.00
_cell.angle_beta   90.00
_cell.angle_gamma   90.00
#
_symmetry.space_group_name_H-M   'P 1'
#
loop_
_entity.id
_entity.type
_entity.pdbx_description
1 polymer ?
#
loop_
_entity_poly.entity_id
_entity_poly.type
_entity_poly.pdbx_seq_one_letter_code
_entity_poly.pdbx_strand_id
1 'polypeptide(L)'
;MKRKWYLRPMVIILMIIITPPIGYLNVFFNRKKFEPNERLGYLAIATVFAALWLTKFLPHSWRILAIIVVALIGIFIFRKK
;
A
#
# COMPACT_ATOMS: atom_id res chain seq x y z
N MET A 1 -11.29 21.85 -11.70
CA MET A 1 -11.45 20.59 -12.45
C MET A 1 -11.89 19.48 -11.50
N LYS A 2 -12.96 18.72 -11.80
CA LYS A 2 -13.39 17.60 -10.94
C LYS A 2 -12.28 16.54 -10.89
N ARG A 3 -11.83 16.17 -9.68
CA ARG A 3 -10.85 15.07 -9.46
C ARG A 3 -11.46 13.77 -10.03
N LYS A 4 -10.74 13.12 -10.94
CA LYS A 4 -11.18 11.86 -11.58
C LYS A 4 -11.45 10.81 -10.50
N TRP A 5 -12.45 9.93 -10.72
CA TRP A 5 -12.94 8.99 -9.70
C TRP A 5 -11.84 8.10 -9.11
N TYR A 6 -10.91 7.61 -9.94
CA TYR A 6 -9.78 6.77 -9.53
C TYR A 6 -8.68 7.49 -8.71
N LEU A 7 -8.76 8.83 -8.60
CA LEU A 7 -7.85 9.64 -7.78
C LEU A 7 -8.47 10.03 -6.44
N ARG A 8 -9.70 9.60 -6.15
CA ARG A 8 -10.37 9.91 -4.88
C ARG A 8 -9.74 9.08 -3.75
N PRO A 9 -9.43 9.68 -2.58
CA PRO A 9 -8.83 8.99 -1.43
C PRO A 9 -9.51 7.66 -1.08
N MET A 10 -10.83 7.71 -0.98
CA MET A 10 -11.67 6.56 -0.62
C MET A 10 -11.58 5.43 -1.66
N VAL A 11 -11.51 5.76 -2.94
CA VAL A 11 -11.41 4.79 -4.04
C VAL A 11 -10.02 4.15 -4.06
N ILE A 12 -8.96 4.94 -3.81
CA ILE A 12 -7.58 4.44 -3.75
C ILE A 12 -7.42 3.47 -2.59
N ILE A 13 -7.92 3.83 -1.40
CA ILE A 13 -7.89 2.95 -0.22
C ILE A 13 -8.66 1.66 -0.51
N LEU A 14 -9.85 1.75 -1.12
CA LEU A 14 -10.63 0.57 -1.51
C LEU A 14 -9.86 -0.34 -2.48
N MET A 15 -9.22 0.24 -3.50
CA MET A 15 -8.37 -0.52 -4.45
C MET A 15 -7.19 -1.19 -3.74
N ILE A 16 -6.55 -0.50 -2.78
CA ILE A 16 -5.44 -1.06 -1.99
C ILE A 16 -5.90 -2.23 -1.13
N ILE A 17 -7.10 -2.17 -0.54
CA ILE A 17 -7.62 -3.23 0.33
C ILE A 17 -8.06 -4.45 -0.50
N ILE A 18 -8.83 -4.24 -1.58
CA ILE A 18 -9.40 -5.34 -2.37
C ILE A 18 -8.31 -6.00 -3.23
N THR A 19 -7.49 -5.19 -3.90
CA THR A 19 -6.45 -5.70 -4.79
C THR A 19 -5.20 -4.83 -4.65
N PRO A 20 -4.37 -5.11 -3.62
CA PRO A 20 -3.17 -4.33 -3.32
C PRO A 20 -2.26 -4.07 -4.52
N PRO A 21 -2.02 -5.03 -5.45
CA PRO A 21 -1.24 -4.78 -6.66
C PRO A 21 -1.85 -3.70 -7.56
N ILE A 22 -3.17 -3.72 -7.76
CA ILE A 22 -3.88 -2.73 -8.58
C ILE A 22 -3.86 -1.36 -7.91
N GLY A 23 -4.09 -1.31 -6.60
CA GLY A 23 -3.99 -0.07 -5.80
C GLY A 23 -2.61 0.56 -5.90
N TYR A 24 -1.54 -0.25 -5.78
CA TYR A 24 -0.16 0.20 -5.92
C TYR A 24 0.13 0.76 -7.32
N LEU A 25 -0.25 0.02 -8.37
CA LEU A 25 -0.07 0.46 -9.76
C LEU A 25 -0.81 1.77 -10.05
N ASN A 26 -2.05 1.92 -9.54
CA ASN A 26 -2.83 3.14 -9.70
C ASN A 26 -2.10 4.36 -9.09
N VAL A 27 -1.58 4.24 -7.87
CA VAL A 27 -0.83 5.32 -7.20
C VAL A 27 0.51 5.58 -7.91
N PHE A 28 1.20 4.53 -8.35
CA PHE A 28 2.50 4.64 -9.02
C PHE A 28 2.41 5.32 -10.39
N PHE A 29 1.47 4.91 -11.25
CA PHE A 29 1.29 5.51 -12.57
C PHE A 29 0.73 6.94 -12.48
N ASN A 30 -0.14 7.21 -11.50
CA ASN A 30 -0.72 8.53 -11.32
C ASN A 30 0.05 9.43 -10.35
N ARG A 31 1.29 9.08 -10.01
CA ARG A 31 2.12 9.80 -9.02
C ARG A 31 2.28 11.30 -9.25
N LYS A 32 2.19 11.76 -10.50
CA LYS A 32 2.28 13.19 -10.88
C LYS A 32 0.99 13.98 -10.61
N LYS A 33 -0.11 13.29 -10.28
CA LYS A 33 -1.44 13.88 -10.05
C LYS A 33 -1.82 13.98 -8.57
N PHE A 34 -0.91 13.56 -7.68
CA PHE A 34 -1.09 13.62 -6.23
C PHE A 34 -0.22 14.72 -5.64
N GLU A 35 -0.67 15.30 -4.53
CA GLU A 35 0.18 16.17 -3.74
C GLU A 35 1.37 15.36 -3.16
N PRO A 36 2.57 15.95 -3.08
CA PRO A 36 3.78 15.25 -2.63
C PRO A 36 3.61 14.59 -1.26
N ASN A 37 2.91 15.26 -0.34
CA ASN A 37 2.68 14.78 1.02
C ASN A 37 1.71 13.59 1.08
N GLU A 38 0.61 13.65 0.30
CA GLU A 38 -0.37 12.55 0.24
C GLU A 38 0.20 11.32 -0.47
N ARG A 39 0.99 11.55 -1.53
CA ARG A 39 1.57 10.49 -2.36
C ARG A 39 2.38 9.50 -1.54
N LEU A 40 3.24 9.98 -0.65
CA LEU A 40 4.07 9.11 0.20
C LEU A 40 3.22 8.26 1.14
N GLY A 41 2.15 8.83 1.71
CA GLY A 41 1.20 8.11 2.55
C GLY A 41 0.51 6.98 1.78
N TYR A 42 -0.05 7.27 0.61
CA TYR A 42 -0.71 6.24 -0.20
C TYR A 42 0.25 5.16 -0.70
N LEU A 43 1.49 5.52 -1.08
CA LEU A 43 2.51 4.53 -1.46
C LEU A 43 2.91 3.64 -0.29
N ALA A 44 3.07 4.21 0.90
CA ALA A 44 3.42 3.43 2.09
C ALA A 44 2.32 2.41 2.43
N ILE A 45 1.06 2.85 2.46
CA ILE A 45 -0.09 1.98 2.71
C ILE A 45 -0.17 0.90 1.62
N ALA A 46 -0.08 1.27 0.34
CA ALA A 46 -0.10 0.32 -0.76
C ALA A 46 1.03 -0.71 -0.68
N THR A 47 2.24 -0.30 -0.27
CA THR A 47 3.39 -1.20 -0.12
C THR A 47 3.18 -2.20 1.01
N VAL A 48 2.69 -1.75 2.18
CA VAL A 48 2.41 -2.63 3.32
C VAL A 48 1.34 -3.66 2.96
N PHE A 49 0.24 -3.22 2.34
CA PHE A 49 -0.83 -4.13 1.92
C PHE A 49 -0.37 -5.08 0.80
N ALA A 50 0.46 -4.62 -0.13
CA ALA A 50 1.04 -5.49 -1.16
C ALA A 50 1.97 -6.54 -0.56
N ALA A 51 2.82 -6.17 0.41
CA ALA A 51 3.69 -7.10 1.12
C ALA A 51 2.88 -8.13 1.91
N LEU A 52 1.84 -7.70 2.65
CA LEU A 52 0.91 -8.59 3.34
C LEU A 52 0.21 -9.55 2.38
N TRP A 53 -0.23 -9.05 1.22
CA TRP A 53 -0.87 -9.88 0.20
C TRP A 53 0.11 -10.89 -0.40
N LEU A 54 1.36 -10.50 -0.61
CA LEU A 54 2.40 -11.40 -1.11
C LEU A 54 2.69 -12.54 -0.13
N THR A 55 2.57 -12.33 1.19
CA THR A 55 2.71 -13.41 2.19
C THR A 55 1.73 -14.56 1.99
N LYS A 56 0.59 -14.32 1.31
CA LYS A 56 -0.38 -15.37 0.98
C LYS A 56 0.18 -16.43 0.02
N PHE A 57 1.19 -16.06 -0.79
CA PHE A 57 1.84 -16.97 -1.74
C PHE A 57 3.01 -17.75 -1.13
N LEU A 58 3.36 -17.49 0.14
CA LEU A 58 4.45 -18.19 0.81
C LEU A 58 3.98 -19.53 1.41
N PRO A 59 4.89 -20.53 1.50
CA PRO A 59 4.64 -21.77 2.22
C PRO A 59 4.23 -21.50 3.68
N HIS A 60 3.32 -22.32 4.23
CA HIS A 60 2.70 -22.10 5.54
C HIS A 60 3.72 -21.85 6.66
N SER A 61 4.85 -22.58 6.65
CA SER A 61 5.92 -22.46 7.65
C SER A 61 6.59 -21.07 7.69
N TRP A 62 6.60 -20.35 6.57
CA TRP A 62 7.28 -19.05 6.45
C TRP A 62 6.30 -17.87 6.52
N ARG A 63 4.99 -18.13 6.42
CA ARG A 63 3.96 -17.09 6.34
C ARG A 63 3.88 -16.27 7.62
N ILE A 64 3.92 -16.92 8.79
CA ILE A 64 3.87 -16.24 10.09
C ILE A 64 5.10 -15.33 10.26
N LEU A 65 6.29 -15.86 9.94
CA LEU A 65 7.54 -15.11 10.00
C LEU A 65 7.51 -13.89 9.06
N ALA A 66 7.01 -14.05 7.83
CA ALA A 66 6.90 -12.96 6.87
C ALA A 66 5.94 -11.85 7.36
N ILE A 67 4.80 -12.21 7.95
CA ILE A 67 3.86 -11.23 8.52
C ILE A 67 4.51 -10.45 9.67
N ILE A 68 5.24 -11.13 10.56
CA ILE A 68 5.95 -10.50 11.68
C ILE A 68 7.01 -9.52 11.14
N VAL A 69 7.79 -9.91 10.13
CA VAL A 69 8.80 -9.03 9.51
C VAL A 69 8.16 -7.80 8.89
N VAL A 70 7.07 -7.95 8.14
CA VAL A 70 6.34 -6.81 7.55
C VAL A 70 5.79 -5.88 8.64
N ALA A 71 5.25 -6.43 9.73
CA ALA A 71 4.75 -5.65 10.86
C ALA A 71 5.88 -4.87 11.57
N LEU A 72 7.03 -5.51 11.80
CA LEU A 72 8.20 -4.87 12.40
C LEU A 72 8.73 -3.73 11.53
N ILE A 73 8.84 -3.94 10.22
CA ILE A 73 9.24 -2.89 9.26
C ILE A 73 8.24 -1.73 9.28
N GLY A 74 6.93 -2.03 9.29
CA GLY A 74 5.88 -1.02 9.39
C GLY A 74 6.00 -0.17 10.65
N ILE A 75 6.19 -0.80 11.81
CA ILE A 75 6.39 -0.12 13.10
C ILE A 75 7.67 0.72 13.08
N PHE A 76 8.76 0.19 12.52
CA PHE A 76 10.03 0.91 12.42
C PHE A 76 9.91 2.17 11.57
N ILE A 77 9.24 2.09 10.42
CA ILE A 77 8.98 3.23 9.55
C ILE A 77 8.08 4.26 10.26
N PHE A 78 7.06 3.80 10.99
CA PHE A 78 6.15 4.69 11.72
C PHE A 78 6.85 5.39 12.89
N ARG A 79 7.75 4.70 13.60
CA ARG A 79 8.50 5.25 14.74
C ARG A 79 9.58 6.25 14.35
N LYS A 80 10.02 6.25 13.09
CA LYS A 80 11.06 7.16 12.57
C LYS A 80 10.49 8.46 11.98
N LYS A 81 9.16 8.59 11.93
CA LYS A 81 8.45 9.75 11.38
C LYS A 81 7.88 10.60 12.50
#